data_AF-A0A7C3D9V1-F1
#
_entry.id   AF-A0A7C3D9V1-F1
#
_cell.length_a   1.000
_cell.length_b   1.000
_cell.length_c   1.000
_cell.angle_alpha   90.00
_cell.angle_beta   90.00
_cell.angle_gamma   90.00
#
_symmetry.space_group_name_H-M   'P 1'
#
loop_
_entity.id
_entity.type
_entity.pdbx_description
1 polymer ?
#
loop_
_entity_poly.entity_id
_entity_poly.type
_entity_poly.pdbx_seq_one_letter_code
_entity_poly.pdbx_strand_id
1 'polypeptide(L)' 'MLESVQYVVNNQGEQTAVQLDLALWKTLRPLLEEILEDKHLAELMLEVKDDERLEGEAALATYQAYLAEEAV' A
#
# COMPACT_ATOMS: atom_id res chain seq x y z
N MET A 1 -22.86 -10.53 -0.30
CA MET A 1 -23.26 -9.28 0.37
C MET A 1 -22.83 -9.37 1.83
N LEU A 2 -22.27 -8.30 2.40
CA LEU A 2 -21.96 -8.19 3.84
C LEU A 2 -23.28 -7.99 4.59
N GLU A 3 -24.05 -9.05 4.83
CA GLU A 3 -25.42 -8.93 5.33
C GLU A 3 -25.51 -8.65 6.84
N SER A 4 -24.40 -8.72 7.59
CA SER A 4 -24.35 -8.23 8.97
C SER A 4 -22.90 -7.91 9.39
N VAL A 5 -22.52 -6.63 9.39
CA VAL A 5 -21.28 -6.17 10.03
C VAL A 5 -21.52 -6.18 11.54
N GLN A 6 -20.72 -6.94 12.28
CA GLN A 6 -20.77 -6.97 13.73
C GLN A 6 -19.73 -6.03 14.31
N TYR A 7 -20.13 -5.23 15.31
CA TYR A 7 -19.24 -4.31 16.00
C TYR A 7 -18.99 -4.79 17.43
N VAL A 8 -17.75 -4.69 17.87
CA VAL A 8 -17.39 -4.82 19.28
C VAL A 8 -17.56 -3.46 19.93
N VAL A 9 -18.33 -3.42 21.02
CA VAL A 9 -18.67 -2.19 21.74
C VAL A 9 -18.03 -2.22 23.13
N ASN A 10 -17.41 -1.12 23.55
CA ASN A 10 -16.81 -1.00 24.87
C ASN A 10 -17.87 -0.70 25.95
N ASN A 11 -17.43 -0.63 27.21
CA ASN A 11 -18.31 -0.37 28.35
C ASN A 11 -18.94 1.04 28.34
N GLN A 12 -18.46 1.94 27.46
CA GLN A 12 -18.98 3.30 27.27
C GLN A 12 -20.00 3.37 26.12
N GLY A 13 -20.27 2.26 25.43
CA GLY A 13 -21.17 2.21 24.29
C GLY A 13 -20.52 2.59 22.96
N GLU A 14 -19.20 2.74 22.91
CA GLU A 14 -18.46 3.12 21.71
C GLU A 14 -18.03 1.88 20.91
N GLN A 15 -18.16 1.93 19.60
CA GLN A 15 -17.68 0.89 18.69
C GLN A 15 -16.16 0.96 18.57
N THR A 16 -15.46 -0.09 18.99
CA THR A 16 -13.98 -0.10 19.04
C THR A 16 -13.35 -1.06 18.04
N ALA A 17 -14.10 -2.05 17.54
CA ALA A 17 -13.62 -2.96 16.51
C ALA A 17 -14.76 -3.51 15.64
N VAL A 18 -14.38 -4.04 14.48
CA VAL A 18 -15.28 -4.80 13.60
C VAL A 18 -14.96 -6.27 13.74
N GLN A 19 -15.98 -7.08 13.98
CA GLN A 19 -15.88 -8.53 13.96
C GLN A 19 -16.19 -9.05 12.55
N LEU A 20 -15.22 -9.78 12.00
CA LEU A 20 -15.31 -10.41 10.69
C LEU A 20 -15.07 -11.91 10.85
N ASP A 21 -15.81 -12.72 10.09
CA ASP A 21 -15.42 -14.12 9.97
C ASP A 21 -14.10 -14.25 9.20
N LEU A 22 -13.37 -15.33 9.44
CA LEU A 22 -12.04 -15.52 8.88
C LEU A 22 -12.04 -15.64 7.35
N ALA A 23 -13.10 -16.18 6.74
CA ALA A 23 -13.19 -16.34 5.29
C ALA A 23 -13.36 -14.98 4.61
N LEU A 24 -14.21 -14.14 5.19
CA LEU A 24 -14.40 -12.76 4.79
C LEU A 24 -13.13 -11.93 4.95
N TRP A 25 -12.42 -12.05 6.09
CA TRP A 25 -11.13 -11.37 6.28
C TRP A 25 -10.11 -11.79 5.22
N LYS A 26 -9.98 -13.09 4.95
CA LYS A 26 -9.06 -13.59 3.91
C LYS A 26 -9.40 -13.08 2.50
N THR A 27 -10.67 -12.80 2.24
CA THR A 27 -11.10 -12.20 0.97
C THR A 27 -10.80 -10.70 0.92
N LEU A 28 -11.03 -9.98 2.02
CA LEU A 28 -10.86 -8.53 2.08
C LEU A 28 -9.40 -8.08 2.18
N ARG A 29 -8.57 -8.82 2.91
CA ARG A 29 -7.16 -8.48 3.15
C ARG A 29 -6.39 -8.13 1.86
N PRO A 30 -6.34 -8.98 0.82
CA PRO A 30 -5.58 -8.66 -0.39
C PRO A 30 -6.10 -7.41 -1.12
N LEU A 31 -7.42 -7.16 -1.09
CA LEU A 31 -8.01 -5.96 -1.70
C LEU A 31 -7.61 -4.69 -0.94
N LEU A 32 -7.50 -4.77 0.39
CA LEU A 32 -7.03 -3.66 1.20
C LEU A 32 -5.53 -3.42 1.01
N GLU A 33 -4.74 -4.50 0.91
CA GLU A 33 -3.31 -4.44 0.60
C GLU A 33 -3.08 -3.76 -0.76
N GLU A 34 -3.82 -4.16 -1.80
CA GLU A 34 -3.78 -3.55 -3.14
C GLU A 34 -4.08 -2.04 -3.10
N ILE A 35 -5.15 -1.63 -2.41
CA ILE A 35 -5.50 -0.19 -2.29
C ILE A 35 -4.41 0.59 -1.55
N LEU A 36 -3.79 -0.01 -0.53
CA LEU A 36 -2.72 0.64 0.23
C LEU A 36 -1.42 0.73 -0.59
N GLU A 37 -1.06 -0.32 -1.32
CA GLU A 37 0.08 -0.34 -2.23
C GLU A 37 -0.09 0.68 -3.35
N ASP A 38 -1.27 0.77 -3.97
CA ASP A 38 -1.58 1.76 -5.00
C ASP A 38 -1.46 3.19 -4.48
N LYS A 39 -1.97 3.44 -3.27
CA LYS A 39 -1.87 4.76 -2.65
C LYS A 39 -0.41 5.12 -2.35
N HIS A 40 0.36 4.18 -1.79
CA HIS A 40 1.76 4.42 -1.47
C HIS A 40 2.59 4.64 -2.74
N LEU A 41 2.35 3.85 -3.79
CA LEU A 41 2.97 4.04 -5.09
C LEU A 41 2.64 5.43 -5.67
N ALA A 42 1.38 5.87 -5.58
CA ALA A 42 0.99 7.20 -6.04
C ALA A 42 1.71 8.32 -5.25
N GLU A 43 1.90 8.17 -3.95
CA GLU A 43 2.69 9.10 -3.12
C GLU A 43 4.15 9.16 -3.58
N LEU A 44 4.80 8.00 -3.77
CA LEU A 44 6.18 7.92 -4.27
C LEU A 44 6.32 8.56 -5.67
N MET A 45 5.34 8.34 -6.55
CA MET A 45 5.33 8.97 -7.89
C MET A 45 5.17 10.49 -7.82
N LEU A 46 4.47 11.01 -6.81
CA LEU A 46 4.36 12.46 -6.59
C LEU A 46 5.66 13.05 -6.05
N GLU A 47 6.38 12.33 -5.19
CA GLU A 47 7.66 12.80 -4.61
C GLU A 47 8.71 13.04 -5.70
N VAL A 48 8.78 12.16 -6.70
CA VAL A 48 9.75 12.26 -7.81
C VAL A 48 9.20 12.99 -9.04
N LYS A 49 8.05 13.65 -8.93
CA LYS A 49 7.35 14.24 -10.08
C LYS A 49 8.18 15.30 -10.81
N ASP A 50 8.93 16.09 -10.05
CA ASP A 50 9.71 17.22 -10.54
C ASP A 50 11.20 16.87 -10.78
N ASP A 51 11.57 15.60 -10.60
CA ASP A 51 12.92 15.10 -10.83
C ASP A 51 13.26 15.07 -12.33
N GLU A 52 14.57 15.07 -12.62
CA GLU A 52 15.06 14.90 -13.98
C GLU A 52 14.60 13.57 -14.57
N ARG A 53 13.97 13.62 -15.75
CA ARG A 53 13.57 12.42 -16.48
C ARG A 53 14.71 11.96 -17.37
N LEU A 54 15.19 10.76 -17.09
CA LEU A 54 16.16 10.07 -17.92
C LEU A 54 15.45 9.06 -18.82
N GLU A 55 15.91 8.94 -20.07
CA GLU A 55 15.33 8.04 -21.06
C GLU A 55 16.38 7.06 -21.58
N GLY A 56 15.94 5.86 -21.97
CA GLY A 56 16.76 4.86 -22.66
C GLY A 56 18.08 4.53 -21.96
N GLU A 57 19.20 4.73 -22.65
CA GLU A 57 20.54 4.38 -22.16
C GLU A 57 20.97 5.19 -20.94
N ALA A 58 20.54 6.45 -20.82
CA ALA A 58 20.86 7.30 -19.69
C ALA A 58 20.21 6.80 -18.39
N ALA A 59 18.94 6.38 -18.47
CA ALA A 59 18.23 5.78 -17.33
C ALA A 59 18.89 4.47 -16.89
N LEU A 60 19.28 3.61 -17.85
CA LEU A 60 19.94 2.35 -17.57
C LEU A 60 21.30 2.54 -16.89
N ALA A 61 22.11 3.49 -17.37
CA ALA A 61 23.42 3.79 -16.79
C ALA A 61 23.29 4.29 -15.33
N THR A 62 22.36 5.20 -15.06
CA THR A 62 22.10 5.71 -13.71
C THR A 62 21.62 4.61 -12.76
N TYR A 63 20.72 3.72 -13.23
CA TYR A 63 20.25 2.61 -12.41
C TYR A 63 21.37 1.61 -12.06
N GLN A 64 22.25 1.31 -13.03
CA GLN A 64 23.40 0.43 -12.79
C GLN A 64 24.41 1.06 -11.81
N ALA A 65 24.61 2.37 -11.87
CA ALA A 65 25.45 3.08 -10.90
C ALA A 65 24.86 3.02 -9.49
N TYR A 66 23.56 3.28 -9.33
CA TYR A 66 22.84 3.15 -8.05
C TYR A 66 22.99 1.75 -7.44
N LEU A 67 22.77 0.70 -8.23
CA LEU A 67 22.93 -0.69 -7.77
C LEU A 67 24.37 -1.02 -7.33
N ALA A 68 25.37 -0.41 -7.97
CA ALA A 68 26.77 -0.60 -7.62
C ALA A 68 27.15 0.12 -6.31
N GLU A 69 26.50 1.25 -5.99
CA GLU A 69 26.69 1.99 -4.75
C GLU A 69 26.04 1.31 -3.55
N GLU A 70 24.87 0.68 -3.73
CA GLU A 70 24.17 -0.06 -2.65
C GLU A 70 24.76 -1.45 -2.35
N ALA A 71 25.67 -1.94 -3.20
CA ALA A 71 26.34 -3.23 -3.02
C ALA A 71 27.57 -3.17 -2.09
N VAL A 72 27.88 -2.01 -1.49
CA VAL A 72 29.01 -1.74 -0.59
C VAL A 72 28.52 -1.53 0.84
#